data_AF-A0A0C3GGJ8-F1
#
_entry.id   AF-A0A0C3GGJ8-F1
#
_cell.length_a   1.000
_cell.length_b   1.000
_cell.length_c   1.000
_cell.angle_alpha   90.00
_cell.angle_beta   90.00
_cell.angle_gamma   90.00
#
_symmetry.space_group_name_H-M   'P 1'
#
loop_
_entity.id
_entity.type
_entity.pdbx_description
1 polymer ?
#
loop_
_entity_poly.entity_id
_entity_poly.type
_entity_poly.pdbx_seq_one_letter_code
_entity_poly.pdbx_strand_id
1 'polypeptide(L)'
;ITWEEALPQLKTDPRFIRSPLPMNQQLHLFNGHVSQLRLKHIQNLHTLFLSNTPSLATPFSELPLQPLLSSLPATKLGYEIGELEHEYEKWQRERTSECRRAFDDMLGENAFVEFWGRLGKIGGEGVEGGVAADDMGEDEGEGGGGKVDMKALAKNVDLKEMERVLKNDKRYLMFDHAPEQRERWLRVSGI
;
A
#
# COMPACT_ATOMS: atom_id res chain seq x y z
N ILE A 1 -1.54 -31.60 3.34
CA ILE A 1 -2.32 -32.75 2.82
C ILE A 1 -2.03 -32.89 1.34
N THR A 2 -1.50 -34.04 0.94
CA THR A 2 -1.25 -34.37 -0.46
C THR A 2 -2.40 -35.17 -1.04
N TRP A 3 -2.41 -35.34 -2.36
CA TRP A 3 -3.40 -36.16 -3.04
C TRP A 3 -3.30 -37.63 -2.57
N GLU A 4 -2.09 -38.14 -2.41
CA GLU A 4 -1.79 -39.50 -1.99
C GLU A 4 -2.30 -39.78 -0.58
N GLU A 5 -2.20 -38.80 0.32
CA GLU A 5 -2.72 -38.88 1.70
C GLU A 5 -4.26 -38.84 1.74
N ALA A 6 -4.88 -38.04 0.88
CA ALA A 6 -6.35 -37.90 0.83
C ALA A 6 -7.03 -39.07 0.12
N LEU A 7 -6.37 -39.68 -0.86
CA LEU A 7 -6.95 -40.68 -1.76
C LEU A 7 -7.56 -41.90 -1.05
N PRO A 8 -6.94 -42.52 -0.02
CA PRO A 8 -7.54 -43.63 0.70
C PRO A 8 -8.88 -43.26 1.34
N GLN A 9 -9.00 -42.06 1.91
CA GLN A 9 -10.25 -41.58 2.51
C GLN A 9 -11.28 -41.25 1.44
N LEU A 10 -10.88 -40.57 0.37
CA LEU A 10 -11.77 -40.24 -0.76
C LEU A 10 -12.37 -41.49 -1.40
N LYS A 11 -11.59 -42.57 -1.52
CA LYS A 11 -12.06 -43.88 -2.03
C LYS A 11 -13.11 -44.57 -1.16
N THR A 12 -13.31 -44.13 0.08
CA THR A 12 -14.42 -44.65 0.91
C THR A 12 -15.76 -43.98 0.58
N ASP A 13 -15.74 -42.82 -0.11
CA ASP A 13 -16.95 -42.08 -0.47
C ASP A 13 -17.49 -42.54 -1.84
N PRO A 14 -18.73 -43.07 -1.92
CA PRO A 14 -19.34 -43.47 -3.18
C PRO A 14 -19.45 -42.34 -4.21
N ARG A 15 -19.51 -41.07 -3.78
CA ARG A 15 -19.56 -39.90 -4.69
C ARG A 15 -18.26 -39.73 -5.45
N PHE A 16 -17.13 -40.07 -4.83
CA PHE A 16 -15.83 -40.03 -5.46
C PHE A 16 -15.65 -41.23 -6.42
N ILE A 17 -16.02 -42.44 -5.98
CA ILE A 17 -15.87 -43.67 -6.79
C ILE A 17 -16.74 -43.65 -8.04
N ARG A 18 -17.97 -43.11 -7.95
CA ARG A 18 -18.93 -43.04 -9.07
C ARG A 18 -18.68 -41.84 -9.99
N SER A 19 -17.64 -41.05 -9.72
CA SER A 19 -17.31 -39.89 -10.54
C SER A 19 -16.87 -40.33 -11.94
N PRO A 20 -17.45 -39.75 -13.02
CA PRO A 20 -17.01 -40.01 -14.38
C PRO A 20 -15.70 -39.28 -14.73
N LEU A 21 -15.16 -38.47 -13.82
CA LEU A 21 -13.99 -37.63 -14.07
C LEU A 21 -12.73 -38.49 -14.20
N PRO A 22 -11.90 -38.28 -15.23
CA PRO A 22 -10.58 -38.89 -15.34
C PRO A 22 -9.65 -38.47 -14.19
N MET A 23 -8.71 -39.34 -13.83
CA MET A 23 -7.79 -39.16 -12.69
C MET A 23 -7.03 -37.81 -12.72
N ASN A 24 -6.57 -37.38 -13.89
CA ASN A 24 -5.87 -36.11 -14.05
C ASN A 24 -6.76 -34.89 -13.72
N GLN A 25 -8.05 -34.93 -14.08
CA GLN A 25 -9.00 -33.88 -13.74
C GLN A 25 -9.31 -33.88 -12.23
N GLN A 26 -9.44 -35.06 -11.62
CA GLN A 26 -9.63 -35.16 -10.18
C GLN A 26 -8.45 -34.56 -9.40
N LEU A 27 -7.22 -34.87 -9.82
CA LEU A 27 -6.00 -34.32 -9.23
C LEU A 27 -5.92 -32.79 -9.42
N HIS A 28 -6.25 -32.29 -10.61
CA HIS A 28 -6.29 -30.85 -10.87
C HIS A 28 -7.29 -30.13 -9.95
N LEU A 29 -8.51 -30.65 -9.83
CA LEU A 29 -9.53 -30.09 -8.96
C LEU A 29 -9.12 -30.13 -7.49
N PHE A 30 -8.50 -31.23 -7.06
CA PHE A 30 -7.96 -31.35 -5.70
C PHE A 30 -6.90 -30.30 -5.42
N ASN A 31 -5.90 -30.15 -6.30
CA ASN A 31 -4.85 -29.16 -6.13
C ASN A 31 -5.42 -27.74 -6.13
N GLY A 32 -6.35 -27.44 -7.04
CA GLY A 32 -7.06 -26.15 -7.06
C GLY A 32 -7.80 -25.87 -5.75
N HIS A 33 -8.48 -26.87 -5.21
CA HIS A 33 -9.17 -26.76 -3.92
C HIS A 33 -8.20 -26.52 -2.76
N VAL A 34 -7.11 -27.29 -2.67
CA VAL A 34 -6.09 -27.13 -1.62
C VAL A 34 -5.44 -25.75 -1.71
N SER A 35 -5.13 -25.27 -2.92
CA SER A 35 -4.62 -23.91 -3.14
C SER A 35 -5.60 -22.83 -2.67
N GLN A 36 -6.89 -22.97 -2.97
CA GLN A 36 -7.92 -22.04 -2.50
C GLN A 36 -8.06 -22.05 -0.97
N LEU A 37 -8.04 -23.23 -0.34
CA LEU A 37 -8.05 -23.33 1.13
C LEU A 37 -6.82 -22.68 1.75
N ARG A 38 -5.63 -22.92 1.18
CA ARG A 38 -4.39 -22.30 1.64
C ARG A 38 -4.48 -20.78 1.55
N LEU A 39 -4.93 -20.25 0.41
CA LEU A 39 -5.11 -18.81 0.21
C LEU A 39 -6.06 -18.20 1.24
N LYS A 40 -7.20 -18.87 1.50
CA LYS A 40 -8.15 -18.43 2.53
C LYS A 40 -7.51 -18.34 3.91
N HIS A 41 -6.69 -19.33 4.29
CA HIS A 41 -6.00 -19.30 5.57
C HIS A 41 -4.93 -18.20 5.63
N ILE A 42 -4.21 -17.94 4.53
CA ILE A 42 -3.26 -16.82 4.44
C ILE A 42 -3.99 -15.47 4.61
N GLN A 43 -5.11 -15.25 3.92
CA GLN A 43 -5.91 -14.02 4.05
C GLN A 43 -6.43 -13.81 5.48
N ASN A 44 -6.90 -14.88 6.12
CA ASN A 44 -7.31 -14.83 7.52
C ASN A 44 -6.12 -14.51 8.44
N LEU A 45 -4.93 -15.05 8.17
CA LEU A 45 -3.72 -14.74 8.91
C LEU A 45 -3.32 -13.27 8.75
N HIS A 46 -3.37 -12.72 7.54
CA HIS A 46 -3.11 -11.31 7.26
C HIS A 46 -4.10 -10.39 7.99
N THR A 47 -5.36 -10.81 8.14
CA THR A 47 -6.36 -10.08 8.94
C THR A 47 -5.96 -10.04 10.42
N LEU A 48 -5.43 -11.15 10.96
CA LEU A 48 -4.90 -11.19 12.32
C LEU A 48 -3.66 -10.31 12.47
N PHE A 49 -2.75 -10.31 11.49
CA PHE A 49 -1.62 -9.38 11.50
C PHE A 49 -2.08 -7.93 11.52
N LEU A 50 -3.01 -7.55 10.64
CA LEU A 50 -3.55 -6.19 10.60
C LEU A 50 -4.14 -5.76 11.94
N SER A 51 -4.85 -6.67 12.62
CA SER A 51 -5.48 -6.39 13.92
C SER A 51 -4.46 -6.17 15.05
N ASN A 52 -3.25 -6.73 14.91
CA ASN A 52 -2.19 -6.65 15.90
C ASN A 52 -1.04 -5.70 15.49
N THR A 53 -1.17 -5.00 14.35
CA THR A 53 -0.16 -4.07 13.83
C THR A 53 -0.71 -2.67 13.67
N PRO A 54 -0.68 -1.85 14.74
CA PRO A 54 -1.21 -0.49 14.69
C PRO A 54 -0.47 0.41 13.69
N SER A 55 0.78 0.07 13.32
CA SER A 55 1.62 0.85 12.40
C SER A 55 2.36 -0.03 11.40
N LEU A 56 2.82 0.58 10.29
CA LEU A 56 3.76 -0.05 9.36
C LEU A 56 5.15 -0.28 9.99
N ALA A 57 5.46 0.36 11.12
CA ALA A 57 6.71 0.16 11.84
C ALA A 57 6.68 -1.02 12.83
N THR A 58 5.53 -1.64 13.09
CA THR A 58 5.43 -2.71 14.08
C THR A 58 6.32 -3.89 13.66
N PRO A 59 7.39 -4.23 14.41
CA PRO A 59 8.24 -5.38 14.12
C PRO A 59 7.53 -6.68 14.49
N PHE A 60 7.99 -7.80 13.93
CA PHE A 60 7.44 -9.12 14.23
C PHE A 60 7.54 -9.48 15.72
N SER A 61 8.60 -9.03 16.40
CA SER A 61 8.84 -9.27 17.84
C SER A 61 7.79 -8.64 18.77
N GLU A 62 7.02 -7.66 18.31
CA GLU A 62 5.96 -7.02 19.08
C GLU A 62 4.60 -7.73 18.95
N LEU A 63 4.49 -8.74 18.07
CA LEU A 63 3.25 -9.47 17.87
C LEU A 63 2.97 -10.46 19.01
N PRO A 64 1.69 -10.75 19.31
CA PRO A 64 1.32 -11.81 20.23
C PRO A 64 1.52 -13.20 19.57
N LEU A 65 2.77 -13.67 19.54
CA LEU A 65 3.19 -14.88 18.81
C LEU A 65 2.44 -16.14 19.25
N GLN A 66 2.21 -16.33 20.55
CA GLN A 66 1.54 -17.53 21.07
C GLN A 66 0.06 -17.63 20.61
N PRO A 67 -0.77 -16.58 20.77
CA PRO A 67 -2.10 -16.55 20.16
C PRO A 67 -2.11 -16.70 18.63
N LEU A 68 -1.13 -16.11 17.93
CA LEU A 68 -1.05 -16.20 16.47
C LEU A 68 -0.72 -17.63 16.01
N LEU A 69 0.26 -18.30 16.61
CA LEU A 69 0.64 -19.67 16.29
C LEU A 69 -0.48 -20.67 16.60
N SER A 70 -1.22 -20.45 17.69
CA SER A 70 -2.38 -21.29 18.07
C SER A 70 -3.65 -20.98 17.28
N SER A 71 -3.64 -19.94 16.43
CA SER A 71 -4.80 -19.58 15.62
C SER A 71 -5.13 -20.64 14.57
N LEU A 72 -6.41 -20.74 14.19
CA LEU A 72 -6.86 -21.64 13.13
C LEU A 72 -6.08 -21.48 11.80
N PRO A 73 -5.83 -20.27 11.26
CA PRO A 73 -5.08 -20.16 10.02
C PRO A 73 -3.63 -20.63 10.14
N ALA A 74 -2.92 -20.29 11.22
CA ALA A 74 -1.52 -20.72 11.42
C ALA A 74 -1.41 -22.25 11.55
N THR A 75 -2.29 -22.85 12.36
CA THR A 75 -2.34 -24.31 12.54
C THR A 75 -2.71 -25.05 11.26
N LYS A 76 -3.62 -24.51 10.43
CA LYS A 76 -3.99 -25.12 9.13
C LYS A 76 -2.92 -24.97 8.06
N LEU A 77 -2.14 -23.89 8.11
CA LEU A 77 -0.99 -23.70 7.22
C LEU A 77 0.24 -24.51 7.66
N GLY A 78 0.25 -24.98 8.92
CA GLY A 78 1.37 -25.71 9.51
C GLY A 78 2.56 -24.79 9.73
N TYR A 79 2.33 -23.51 10.05
CA TYR A 79 3.40 -22.55 10.28
C TYR A 79 3.98 -22.72 11.68
N GLU A 80 5.31 -22.78 11.76
CA GLU A 80 6.04 -22.55 13.00
C GLU A 80 6.46 -21.07 13.06
N ILE A 81 7.25 -20.71 14.07
CA ILE A 81 7.65 -19.32 14.30
C ILE A 81 8.39 -18.71 13.10
N GLY A 82 9.24 -19.50 12.43
CA GLY A 82 10.04 -19.02 11.30
C GLY A 82 9.19 -18.78 10.03
N GLU A 83 8.26 -19.67 9.72
CA GLU A 83 7.33 -19.49 8.59
C GLU A 83 6.37 -18.34 8.85
N LEU A 84 5.94 -18.17 10.12
CA LEU A 84 5.09 -17.07 10.52
C LEU A 84 5.82 -15.71 10.36
N GLU A 85 7.08 -15.63 10.77
CA GLU A 85 7.93 -14.45 10.60
C GLU A 85 8.11 -14.13 9.11
N HIS A 86 8.47 -15.14 8.31
CA HIS A 86 8.64 -14.96 6.87
C HIS A 86 7.37 -14.47 6.17
N GLU A 87 6.22 -15.05 6.50
CA GLU A 87 4.92 -14.60 5.96
C GLU A 87 4.61 -13.16 6.42
N TYR A 88 4.89 -12.83 7.68
CA TYR A 88 4.70 -11.48 8.21
C TYR A 88 5.55 -10.45 7.47
N GLU A 89 6.85 -10.70 7.30
CA GLU A 89 7.75 -9.81 6.58
C GLU A 89 7.34 -9.63 5.11
N LYS A 90 6.91 -10.72 4.46
CA LYS A 90 6.37 -10.64 3.11
C LYS A 90 5.12 -9.77 3.05
N TRP A 91 4.15 -10.04 3.91
CA TRP A 91 2.91 -9.27 4.00
C TRP A 91 3.16 -7.80 4.32
N GLN A 92 4.07 -7.50 5.26
CA GLN A 92 4.40 -6.13 5.65
C GLN A 92 5.05 -5.34 4.51
N ARG A 93 5.89 -5.99 3.69
CA ARG A 93 6.45 -5.38 2.47
C ARG A 93 5.37 -5.07 1.44
N GLU A 94 4.45 -6.01 1.20
CA GLU A 94 3.32 -5.82 0.28
C GLU A 94 2.43 -4.66 0.76
N ARG A 95 2.04 -4.66 2.04
CA ARG A 95 1.25 -3.60 2.68
C ARG A 95 1.94 -2.23 2.59
N THR A 96 3.27 -2.18 2.82
CA THR A 96 4.04 -0.93 2.72
C THR A 96 4.05 -0.41 1.28
N SER A 97 4.20 -1.29 0.30
CA SER A 97 4.13 -0.94 -1.13
C SER A 97 2.76 -0.40 -1.53
N GLU A 98 1.69 -1.04 -1.06
CA GLU A 98 0.31 -0.58 -1.29
C GLU A 98 0.04 0.78 -0.63
N CYS A 99 0.46 0.95 0.63
CA CYS A 99 0.35 2.22 1.33
C CYS A 99 1.13 3.32 0.62
N ARG A 100 2.31 2.98 0.06
CA ARG A 100 3.11 3.94 -0.69
C ARG A 100 2.44 4.36 -1.99
N ARG A 101 1.88 3.41 -2.73
CA ARG A 101 1.09 3.72 -3.94
C ARG A 101 -0.09 4.63 -3.60
N ALA A 102 -0.84 4.30 -2.55
CA ALA A 102 -1.95 5.13 -2.10
C ALA A 102 -1.50 6.54 -1.70
N PHE A 103 -0.33 6.67 -1.06
CA PHE A 103 0.28 7.96 -0.75
C PHE A 103 0.63 8.74 -2.02
N ASP A 104 1.20 8.10 -3.03
CA ASP A 104 1.52 8.77 -4.30
C ASP A 104 0.24 9.18 -5.06
N ASP A 105 -0.78 8.32 -5.09
CA ASP A 105 -2.10 8.61 -5.69
C ASP A 105 -2.76 9.83 -4.98
N MET A 106 -2.70 9.88 -3.65
CA MET A 106 -3.15 11.02 -2.86
C MET A 106 -2.46 12.32 -3.27
N LEU A 107 -1.15 12.29 -3.52
CA LEU A 107 -0.42 13.49 -3.92
C LEU A 107 -0.86 13.96 -5.30
N GLY A 108 -1.16 13.05 -6.23
CA GLY A 108 -1.72 13.39 -7.54
C GLY A 108 -3.15 13.92 -7.49
N GLU A 109 -4.00 13.41 -6.57
CA GLU A 109 -5.37 13.88 -6.40
C GLU A 109 -5.46 15.31 -5.83
N ASN A 110 -4.48 15.70 -5.01
CA ASN A 110 -4.49 17.02 -4.38
C ASN A 110 -3.96 18.07 -5.37
N ALA A 111 -4.87 18.77 -6.04
CA ALA A 111 -4.57 19.90 -6.94
C ALA A 111 -3.64 20.97 -6.31
N PHE A 112 -3.60 21.05 -4.97
CA PHE A 112 -2.68 21.89 -4.23
C PHE A 112 -1.22 21.41 -4.31
N VAL A 113 -0.97 20.10 -4.28
CA VAL A 113 0.37 19.51 -4.50
C VAL A 113 0.79 19.69 -5.96
N GLU A 114 -0.13 19.53 -6.91
CA GLU A 114 0.14 19.83 -8.32
C GLU A 114 0.50 21.31 -8.55
N PHE A 115 -0.22 22.24 -7.89
CA PHE A 115 0.05 23.66 -7.97
C PHE A 115 1.48 23.99 -7.53
N TRP A 116 1.91 23.48 -6.38
CA TRP A 116 3.27 23.69 -5.89
C TRP A 116 4.34 22.90 -6.64
N GLY A 117 4.01 21.71 -7.17
CA GLY A 117 4.91 20.97 -8.06
C GLY A 117 5.16 21.68 -9.40
N ARG A 118 4.13 22.31 -9.98
CA ARG A 118 4.28 23.18 -11.15
C ARG A 118 5.09 24.43 -10.82
N LEU A 119 4.83 25.05 -9.66
CA LEU A 119 5.53 26.25 -9.22
C LEU A 119 7.03 25.97 -8.91
N GLY A 120 7.35 24.79 -8.35
CA GLY A 120 8.70 24.27 -8.19
C GLY A 120 9.44 24.08 -9.52
N LYS A 121 8.79 23.46 -10.52
CA LYS A 121 9.31 23.28 -11.89
C LYS A 121 9.63 24.59 -12.59
N ILE A 122 8.73 25.58 -12.50
CA ILE A 122 8.91 26.91 -13.09
C ILE A 122 10.12 27.64 -12.47
N GLY A 123 10.49 27.33 -11.23
CA GLY A 123 11.69 27.87 -10.58
C GLY A 123 13.02 27.19 -10.93
N GLY A 124 13.00 26.01 -11.58
CA GLY A 124 14.15 25.10 -11.71
C GLY A 124 14.86 25.08 -13.06
N GLU A 125 14.18 25.37 -14.17
CA GLU A 125 14.79 25.38 -15.51
C GLU A 125 14.71 26.76 -16.15
N GLY A 126 15.85 27.49 -16.20
CA GLY A 126 16.20 28.36 -17.33
C GLY A 126 15.23 29.42 -17.87
N VAL A 127 14.16 29.82 -17.19
CA VAL A 127 13.22 30.83 -17.74
C VAL A 127 13.66 32.25 -17.36
N GLU A 128 14.55 32.84 -18.17
CA GLU A 128 14.59 34.30 -18.37
C GLU A 128 13.32 34.70 -19.14
N GLY A 129 12.19 34.78 -18.43
CA GLY A 129 10.92 35.11 -19.07
C GLY A 129 9.76 34.92 -18.11
N GLY A 130 9.32 36.00 -17.48
CA GLY A 130 8.07 35.97 -16.71
C GLY A 130 6.94 35.43 -17.57
N VAL A 131 6.16 34.50 -17.02
CA VAL A 131 4.95 33.97 -17.66
C VAL A 131 4.01 35.17 -17.90
N ALA A 132 3.73 35.46 -19.16
CA ALA A 132 2.70 36.44 -19.51
C ALA A 132 1.35 35.89 -19.03
N ALA A 133 0.67 36.67 -18.20
CA ALA A 133 -0.64 36.39 -17.66
C ALA A 133 -1.72 36.60 -18.73
N ASP A 134 -1.68 35.81 -19.81
CA ASP A 134 -2.59 35.97 -20.96
C ASP A 134 -3.43 34.72 -21.26
N ASP A 135 -3.47 33.74 -20.35
CA ASP A 135 -4.36 32.55 -20.47
C ASP A 135 -5.14 32.25 -19.18
N MET A 136 -5.27 33.24 -18.29
CA MET A 136 -6.21 33.21 -17.17
C MET A 136 -7.23 34.31 -17.43
N GLY A 137 -8.43 33.88 -17.85
CA GLY A 137 -9.51 34.72 -18.34
C GLY A 137 -9.82 35.96 -17.51
N GLU A 138 -10.28 36.96 -18.25
CA GLU A 138 -10.78 38.25 -17.80
C GLU A 138 -11.66 38.15 -16.54
N ASP A 139 -11.21 38.76 -15.44
CA ASP A 139 -12.10 39.45 -14.50
C ASP A 139 -11.37 40.67 -13.92
N GLU A 140 -12.01 41.82 -14.04
CA GLU A 140 -11.47 43.14 -13.71
C GLU A 140 -11.35 43.33 -12.19
N GLY A 141 -10.16 43.73 -11.73
CA GLY A 141 -9.94 44.14 -10.35
C GLY A 141 -8.63 44.91 -10.18
N GLU A 142 -8.74 46.23 -10.02
CA GLU A 142 -7.65 47.17 -9.78
C GLU A 142 -6.73 46.77 -8.61
N GLY A 143 -5.42 46.89 -8.82
CA GLY A 143 -4.44 47.15 -7.75
C GLY A 143 -3.38 46.08 -7.53
N GLY A 144 -2.14 46.41 -7.89
CA GLY A 144 -0.95 45.75 -7.34
C GLY A 144 -0.29 44.72 -8.24
N GLY A 145 0.11 45.13 -9.45
CA GLY A 145 1.07 44.39 -10.29
C GLY A 145 2.47 44.36 -9.67
N GLY A 146 2.63 43.65 -8.56
CA GLY A 146 3.93 43.19 -8.10
C GLY A 146 4.29 41.94 -8.89
N LYS A 147 5.40 41.97 -9.63
CA LYS A 147 6.07 40.74 -10.08
C LYS A 147 6.33 39.89 -8.85
N VAL A 148 5.42 38.98 -8.55
CA VAL A 148 5.63 37.97 -7.52
C VAL A 148 6.77 37.12 -8.05
N ASP A 149 7.93 37.18 -7.39
CA ASP A 149 9.10 36.43 -7.78
C ASP A 149 8.81 34.94 -7.55
N MET A 150 8.29 34.29 -8.60
CA MET A 150 7.87 32.89 -8.57
C MET A 150 9.02 31.97 -8.13
N LYS A 151 10.27 32.41 -8.34
CA LYS A 151 11.49 31.74 -7.87
C LYS A 151 11.66 31.80 -6.35
N ALA A 152 11.22 32.88 -5.71
CA ALA A 152 11.22 33.04 -4.26
C ALA A 152 10.07 32.27 -3.57
N LEU A 153 8.92 32.12 -4.24
CA LEU A 153 7.86 31.21 -3.79
C LEU A 153 8.26 29.73 -3.97
N ALA A 154 8.88 29.36 -5.09
CA ALA A 154 9.32 28.00 -5.38
C ALA A 154 10.44 27.50 -4.44
N LYS A 155 11.33 28.40 -4.00
CA LYS A 155 12.35 28.07 -2.97
C LYS A 155 11.77 27.85 -1.58
N ASN A 156 10.57 28.36 -1.33
CA ASN A 156 9.85 28.29 -0.07
C ASN A 156 8.50 27.58 -0.26
N VAL A 157 8.44 26.51 -1.08
CA VAL A 157 7.29 25.59 -0.99
C VAL A 157 7.23 25.14 0.46
N ASP A 158 6.29 25.70 1.21
CA ASP A 158 6.26 25.53 2.65
C ASP A 158 5.74 24.12 2.88
N LEU A 159 6.66 23.19 3.14
CA LEU A 159 6.34 21.81 3.53
C LEU A 159 5.30 21.82 4.65
N LYS A 160 5.32 22.84 5.54
CA LYS A 160 4.33 23.02 6.59
C LYS A 160 2.92 23.25 6.05
N GLU A 161 2.77 23.91 4.92
CA GLU A 161 1.47 24.11 4.29
C GLU A 161 0.95 22.84 3.63
N MET A 162 1.83 22.10 2.92
CA MET A 162 1.49 20.76 2.39
C MET A 162 1.08 19.81 3.53
N GLU A 163 1.85 19.79 4.63
CA GLU A 163 1.54 19.04 5.84
C GLU A 163 0.19 19.47 6.45
N ARG A 164 -0.10 20.77 6.49
CA ARG A 164 -1.37 21.29 7.03
C ARG A 164 -2.58 20.76 6.27
N VAL A 165 -2.45 20.58 4.95
CA VAL A 165 -3.51 20.03 4.09
C VAL A 165 -3.61 18.51 4.27
N LEU A 166 -2.48 17.82 4.31
CA LEU A 166 -2.43 16.34 4.31
C LEU A 166 -2.57 15.70 5.70
N LYS A 167 -2.43 16.46 6.80
CA LYS A 167 -2.40 15.93 8.18
C LYS A 167 -3.60 15.07 8.61
N ASN A 168 -4.73 15.19 7.93
CA ASN A 168 -5.94 14.41 8.23
C ASN A 168 -6.17 13.25 7.25
N ASP A 169 -5.39 13.15 6.17
CA ASP A 169 -5.50 12.04 5.23
C ASP A 169 -4.86 10.79 5.85
N LYS A 170 -5.63 9.70 5.91
CA LYS A 170 -5.17 8.43 6.47
C LYS A 170 -3.92 7.92 5.75
N ARG A 171 -3.83 8.12 4.43
CA ARG A 171 -2.70 7.68 3.60
C ARG A 171 -1.41 8.41 3.98
N TYR A 172 -1.52 9.68 4.36
CA TYR A 172 -0.42 10.46 4.91
C TYR A 172 0.00 9.98 6.31
N LEU A 173 -0.98 9.72 7.19
CA LEU A 173 -0.77 9.28 8.57
C LEU A 173 -0.14 7.88 8.69
N MET A 174 -0.36 6.98 7.71
CA MET A 174 0.26 5.65 7.69
C MET A 174 1.80 5.68 7.83
N PHE A 175 2.43 6.78 7.43
CA PHE A 175 3.87 6.99 7.49
C PHE A 175 4.32 7.92 8.63
N ASP A 176 3.49 8.11 9.68
CA ASP A 176 3.85 8.92 10.86
C ASP A 176 5.14 8.45 11.56
N HIS A 177 5.44 7.16 11.47
CA HIS A 177 6.66 6.57 12.00
C HIS A 177 7.94 6.95 11.22
N ALA A 178 7.80 7.51 10.01
CA ALA A 178 8.90 7.84 9.11
C ALA A 178 8.77 9.26 8.53
N PRO A 179 8.75 10.32 9.36
CA PRO A 179 8.52 11.69 8.92
C PRO A 179 9.56 12.16 7.90
N GLU A 180 10.83 11.80 8.08
CA GLU A 180 11.91 12.15 7.13
C GLU A 180 11.72 11.51 5.74
N GLN A 181 11.08 10.33 5.67
CA GLN A 181 10.78 9.70 4.39
C GLN A 181 9.63 10.41 3.69
N ARG A 182 8.58 10.78 4.44
CA ARG A 182 7.47 11.58 3.93
C ARG A 182 7.95 12.90 3.37
N GLU A 183 8.75 13.65 4.13
CA GLU A 183 9.31 14.92 3.66
C GLU A 183 10.09 14.75 2.37
N ARG A 184 10.92 13.70 2.28
CA ARG A 184 11.64 13.37 1.04
C ARG A 184 10.68 13.14 -0.12
N TRP A 185 9.62 12.37 0.06
CA TRP A 185 8.64 12.10 -1.00
C TRP A 185 7.86 13.34 -1.40
N LEU A 186 7.50 14.22 -0.46
CA LEU A 186 6.87 15.51 -0.74
C LEU A 186 7.79 16.42 -1.56
N ARG A 187 9.09 16.45 -1.22
CA ARG A 187 10.09 17.24 -1.97
C ARG A 187 10.32 16.71 -3.38
N VAL A 188 10.35 15.38 -3.58
CA VAL A 188 10.52 14.78 -4.92
C VAL A 188 9.27 14.90 -5.78
N SER A 189 8.07 14.80 -5.19
CA SER A 189 6.81 14.95 -5.93
C SER A 189 6.53 16.40 -6.35
N GLY A 190 7.25 17.36 -5.77
CA GLY A 190 7.23 18.78 -6.12
C GLY A 190 8.25 19.21 -7.19
N ILE A 191 8.94 18.27 -7.87
CA ILE A 191 9.97 18.53 -8.89
C ILE A 191 9.57 17.95 -10.25
#